data_AF-J9VQH5-F1
#
_entry.id   AF-J9VQH5-F1
#
_cell.length_a   1.000
_cell.length_b   1.000
_cell.length_c   1.000
_cell.angle_alpha   90.00
_cell.angle_beta   90.00
_cell.angle_gamma   90.00
#
_symmetry.space_group_name_H-M   'P 1'
#
loop_
_entity.id
_entity.type
_entity.pdbx_description
1 polymer ?
#
loop_
_entity_poly.entity_id
_entity_poly.type
_entity_poly.pdbx_seq_one_letter_code
_entity_poly.pdbx_strand_id
1 'polypeptide(L)'
;MLSHISFRPLFTRLILSKSIHTTPTFLRAPSSFTRPGPPPLPPAEQAEFEALLKANQTIGTIPAGEQETEKDLHQDVRKGPKPEFEGDVNPKTGEQGGPKNDPFVAGDADWQFGGRVTDF
;
A
#
# COMPACT_ATOMS: atom_id res chain seq x y z
N MET A 1 -34.50 59.48 62.37
CA MET A 1 -35.19 59.58 61.06
C MET A 1 -34.13 59.96 60.05
N LEU A 2 -33.70 59.03 59.18
CA LEU A 2 -33.09 59.23 57.85
C LEU A 2 -32.47 57.89 57.42
N SER A 3 -33.28 57.14 56.69
CA SER A 3 -32.96 56.01 55.81
C SER A 3 -31.76 56.31 54.92
N HIS A 4 -30.93 55.32 54.58
CA HIS A 4 -30.41 55.13 53.20
C HIS A 4 -29.93 53.68 53.03
N ILE A 5 -30.79 52.89 52.41
CA ILE A 5 -30.51 51.57 51.83
C ILE A 5 -29.83 51.84 50.48
N SER A 6 -28.63 51.31 50.23
CA SER A 6 -28.07 51.26 48.88
C SER A 6 -27.99 49.82 48.40
N PHE A 7 -28.92 49.50 47.51
CA PHE A 7 -28.97 48.25 46.75
C PHE A 7 -27.75 48.19 45.82
N ARG A 8 -26.95 47.12 45.91
CA ARG A 8 -26.01 46.78 44.85
C ARG A 8 -26.79 46.12 43.70
N PRO A 9 -26.76 46.64 42.46
CA PRO A 9 -27.33 45.91 41.34
C PRO A 9 -26.39 44.74 41.00
N LEU A 10 -26.92 43.52 41.11
CA LEU A 10 -26.30 42.36 40.46
C LEU A 10 -26.47 42.56 38.96
N PHE A 11 -25.43 43.05 38.28
CA PHE A 11 -25.36 43.01 36.82
C PHE A 11 -25.23 41.54 36.40
N THR A 12 -26.36 40.86 36.21
CA THR A 12 -26.40 39.59 35.49
C THR A 12 -26.14 39.91 34.02
N ARG A 13 -24.90 39.71 33.57
CA ARG A 13 -24.58 39.71 32.14
C ARG A 13 -25.35 38.55 31.50
N LEU A 14 -26.39 38.86 30.72
CA LEU A 14 -26.96 37.91 29.77
C LEU A 14 -25.88 37.59 28.73
N ILE A 15 -25.23 36.45 28.88
CA ILE A 15 -24.40 35.88 27.81
C ILE A 15 -25.38 35.41 26.74
N LEU A 16 -25.52 36.21 25.68
CA LEU A 16 -26.26 35.81 24.50
C LEU A 16 -25.51 34.64 23.85
N SER A 17 -25.86 33.40 24.21
CA SER A 17 -25.35 32.20 23.57
C SER A 17 -25.87 32.16 22.13
N LYS A 18 -25.07 32.67 21.19
CA LYS A 18 -25.33 32.48 19.77
C LYS A 18 -25.14 31.00 19.46
N SER A 19 -26.23 30.26 19.38
CA SER A 19 -26.22 28.88 18.90
C SER A 19 -25.88 28.88 17.42
N ILE A 20 -24.64 28.51 17.09
CA ILE A 20 -24.19 28.32 15.71
C ILE A 20 -24.73 26.97 15.25
N HIS A 21 -25.80 27.00 14.48
CA HIS A 21 -26.32 25.81 13.82
C HIS A 21 -25.52 25.60 12.54
N THR A 22 -24.60 24.63 12.54
CA THR A 22 -23.96 24.17 11.32
C THR A 22 -24.93 23.22 10.63
N THR A 23 -25.78 23.74 9.75
CA THR A 23 -26.50 22.87 8.82
C THR A 23 -25.45 22.19 7.93
N PRO A 24 -25.34 20.85 7.89
CA PRO A 24 -24.50 20.22 6.89
C PRO A 24 -25.16 20.48 5.54
N THR A 25 -24.66 21.47 4.81
CA THR A 25 -24.90 21.56 3.38
C THR A 25 -24.42 20.24 2.79
N PHE A 26 -25.35 19.39 2.36
CA PHE A 26 -25.02 18.26 1.51
C PHE A 26 -24.38 18.83 0.25
N LEU A 27 -23.05 18.87 0.24
CA LEU A 27 -22.28 19.22 -0.95
C LEU A 27 -22.56 18.13 -1.97
N ARG A 28 -23.33 18.48 -3.00
CA ARG A 28 -23.39 17.71 -4.24
C ARG A 28 -21.95 17.43 -4.66
N ALA A 29 -21.60 16.15 -4.81
CA ALA A 29 -20.26 15.76 -5.22
C ALA A 29 -19.84 16.58 -6.46
N PRO A 30 -18.64 17.19 -6.45
CA PRO A 30 -18.20 18.02 -7.57
C PRO A 30 -18.13 17.18 -8.84
N SER A 31 -18.41 17.83 -9.97
CA SER A 31 -18.25 17.22 -11.30
C SER A 31 -16.84 16.65 -11.45
N SER A 32 -16.75 15.37 -11.81
CA SER A 32 -15.50 14.61 -11.98
C SER A 32 -14.54 15.21 -13.02
N PHE A 33 -14.99 16.18 -13.82
CA PHE A 33 -14.19 16.83 -14.87
C PHE A 33 -13.36 18.01 -14.37
N THR A 34 -13.44 18.39 -13.09
CA THR A 34 -12.68 19.52 -12.54
C THR A 34 -11.23 19.18 -12.18
N ARG A 35 -10.86 17.89 -12.12
CA ARG A 35 -9.49 17.44 -11.81
C ARG A 35 -8.88 16.73 -13.02
N PRO A 36 -7.58 16.93 -13.32
CA PRO A 36 -6.90 16.15 -14.34
C PRO A 36 -6.82 14.69 -13.84
N GLY A 37 -7.63 13.81 -14.41
CA GLY A 37 -7.70 12.41 -14.04
C GLY A 37 -8.98 11.77 -14.59
N PRO A 38 -9.01 10.43 -14.75
CA PRO A 38 -10.23 9.75 -15.13
C PRO A 38 -11.32 10.00 -14.06
N PRO A 39 -12.59 10.14 -14.47
CA PRO A 39 -13.67 10.27 -13.53
C PRO A 39 -13.75 9.02 -12.63
N PRO A 40 -13.94 9.17 -11.30
CA PRO A 40 -14.09 8.02 -10.42
C PRO A 40 -15.36 7.24 -10.77
N LEU A 41 -15.27 5.91 -10.69
CA LEU A 41 -16.41 5.01 -10.89
C LEU A 41 -17.38 5.08 -9.70
N PRO A 42 -18.66 4.73 -9.90
CA PRO A 42 -19.60 4.58 -8.79
C PRO A 42 -19.11 3.49 -7.81
N PRO A 43 -19.47 3.56 -6.51
CA PRO A 43 -18.93 2.68 -5.48
C PRO A 43 -19.12 1.18 -5.75
N ALA A 44 -20.22 0.78 -6.39
CA ALA A 44 -20.47 -0.62 -6.74
C ALA A 44 -19.48 -1.13 -7.80
N GLU A 45 -19.29 -0.38 -8.90
CA GLU A 45 -18.38 -0.76 -9.97
C GLU A 45 -16.92 -0.72 -9.51
N GLN A 46 -16.56 0.25 -8.65
CA GLN A 46 -15.23 0.32 -8.05
C GLN A 46 -14.94 -0.92 -7.19
N ALA A 47 -15.91 -1.38 -6.39
CA ALA A 47 -15.75 -2.58 -5.56
C ALA A 47 -15.59 -3.85 -6.41
N GLU A 48 -16.35 -3.97 -7.50
CA GLU A 48 -16.18 -5.08 -8.46
C GLU A 48 -14.80 -5.05 -9.11
N PHE A 49 -14.33 -3.88 -9.55
CA PHE A 49 -13.01 -3.72 -10.13
C PHE A 49 -11.89 -4.11 -9.16
N GLU A 50 -11.96 -3.64 -7.91
CA GLU A 50 -10.99 -3.99 -6.87
C GLU A 50 -11.05 -5.48 -6.50
N ALA A 51 -12.25 -6.07 -6.45
CA ALA A 51 -12.42 -7.50 -6.24
C ALA A 51 -11.82 -8.32 -7.37
N LEU A 52 -11.99 -7.91 -8.63
CA LEU A 52 -11.39 -8.55 -9.79
C LEU A 52 -9.86 -8.41 -9.78
N LEU A 53 -9.32 -7.23 -9.48
CA LEU A 53 -7.88 -7.07 -9.30
C LEU A 53 -7.36 -7.97 -8.18
N LYS A 54 -8.05 -8.03 -7.05
CA LYS A 54 -7.68 -8.87 -5.91
C LYS A 54 -7.70 -10.36 -6.26
N ALA A 55 -8.69 -10.80 -7.02
CA ALA A 55 -8.80 -12.18 -7.48
C ALA A 55 -7.66 -12.56 -8.45
N ASN A 56 -7.16 -11.60 -9.25
CA ASN A 56 -6.09 -11.81 -10.22
C ASN A 56 -4.68 -11.43 -9.69
N GLN A 57 -4.57 -10.93 -8.45
CA GLN A 57 -3.30 -10.50 -7.84
C GLN A 57 -2.29 -11.63 -7.60
N THR A 58 -2.69 -12.89 -7.76
CA THR A 58 -1.80 -14.06 -7.62
C THR A 58 -0.68 -14.11 -8.65
N ILE A 59 -0.77 -13.31 -9.72
CA ILE A 59 0.15 -13.36 -10.88
C ILE A 59 1.55 -12.76 -10.58
N GLY A 60 1.77 -12.06 -9.46
CA GLY A 60 2.98 -11.22 -9.33
C GLY A 60 3.71 -11.11 -8.00
N THR A 61 3.28 -11.74 -6.91
CA THR A 61 3.89 -11.49 -5.60
C THR A 61 4.15 -12.74 -4.76
N ILE A 62 5.45 -13.02 -4.57
CA ILE A 62 6.12 -13.93 -3.62
C ILE A 62 6.32 -15.39 -4.11
N PRO A 63 7.58 -15.85 -4.30
CA PRO A 63 7.88 -17.25 -4.57
C PRO A 63 7.99 -18.01 -3.23
N ALA A 64 6.95 -18.75 -2.87
CA ALA A 64 7.00 -19.73 -1.78
C ALA A 64 6.17 -20.96 -2.17
N GLY A 65 6.68 -21.78 -3.08
CA GLY A 65 6.09 -23.07 -3.43
C GLY A 65 6.25 -23.45 -4.89
N GLU A 66 7.26 -24.30 -5.17
CA GLU A 66 7.76 -24.65 -6.52
C GLU A 66 6.81 -25.51 -7.39
N GLN A 67 5.57 -25.77 -6.98
CA GLN A 67 4.72 -26.77 -7.65
C GLN A 67 3.49 -26.18 -8.37
N GLU A 68 3.03 -24.99 -8.00
CA GLU A 68 1.87 -24.34 -8.67
C GLU A 68 2.28 -23.15 -9.57
N THR A 69 3.47 -22.59 -9.37
CA THR A 69 3.96 -21.41 -10.11
C THR A 69 4.21 -21.68 -11.59
N GLU A 70 4.49 -22.91 -12.03
CA GLU A 70 4.85 -23.14 -13.43
C GLU A 70 3.69 -22.97 -14.42
N LYS A 71 2.44 -23.09 -13.94
CA LYS A 71 1.23 -23.02 -14.78
C LYS A 71 0.74 -21.59 -14.97
N ASP A 72 1.11 -20.68 -14.07
CA ASP A 72 0.66 -19.28 -14.03
C ASP A 72 1.68 -18.32 -14.67
N LEU A 73 2.86 -18.83 -15.04
CA LEU A 73 3.88 -18.05 -15.71
C LEU A 73 3.63 -18.02 -17.22
N HIS A 74 3.75 -16.83 -17.80
CA HIS A 74 3.71 -16.66 -19.26
C HIS A 74 4.85 -17.45 -19.93
N GLN A 75 4.60 -17.96 -21.15
CA GLN A 75 5.53 -18.84 -21.87
C GLN A 75 6.93 -18.22 -22.04
N ASP A 76 7.00 -16.89 -22.20
CA ASP A 76 8.26 -16.16 -22.37
C ASP A 76 8.98 -15.81 -21.06
N VAL A 77 8.38 -16.09 -19.89
CA VAL A 77 9.04 -15.82 -18.61
C VAL A 77 10.25 -16.73 -18.48
N ARG A 78 11.42 -16.12 -18.52
CA ARG A 78 12.69 -16.81 -18.25
C ARG A 78 12.78 -17.13 -16.78
N LYS A 79 12.89 -18.43 -16.48
CA LYS A 79 13.17 -18.93 -15.13
C LYS A 79 14.61 -18.57 -14.75
N GLY A 80 14.80 -18.16 -13.49
CA GLY A 80 16.12 -17.94 -12.93
C GLY A 80 16.91 -19.25 -12.76
N PRO A 81 18.20 -19.15 -12.38
CA PRO A 81 19.00 -20.32 -12.06
C PRO A 81 18.35 -21.11 -10.90
N LYS A 82 18.46 -22.44 -10.95
CA LYS A 82 17.99 -23.31 -9.86
C LYS A 82 18.78 -23.02 -8.57
N PRO A 83 18.17 -23.17 -7.39
CA PRO A 83 18.89 -23.08 -6.11
C PRO A 83 20.14 -23.98 -6.07
N GLU A 84 21.26 -23.51 -5.55
CA GLU A 84 22.50 -24.31 -5.42
C GLU A 84 22.42 -25.35 -4.30
N PHE A 85 21.61 -25.08 -3.27
CA PHE A 85 21.47 -25.97 -2.13
C PHE A 85 20.02 -26.08 -1.66
N GLU A 86 19.71 -27.25 -1.10
CA GLU A 86 18.42 -27.56 -0.48
C GLU A 86 18.44 -27.20 1.02
N GLY A 87 17.27 -26.86 1.56
CA GLY A 87 17.12 -26.44 2.95
C GLY A 87 17.44 -24.96 3.19
N ASP A 88 17.64 -24.62 4.47
CA ASP A 88 17.86 -23.25 4.94
C ASP A 88 19.34 -22.94 5.20
N VAL A 89 20.20 -23.96 5.25
CA VAL A 89 21.62 -23.84 5.62
C VAL A 89 22.49 -24.05 4.39
N ASN A 90 23.34 -23.08 4.08
CA ASN A 90 24.30 -23.19 3.00
C ASN A 90 25.40 -24.19 3.38
N PRO A 91 25.62 -25.28 2.62
CA PRO A 91 26.63 -26.30 2.95
C PRO A 91 28.07 -25.79 2.82
N LYS A 92 28.32 -24.70 2.07
CA LYS A 92 29.66 -24.12 1.88
C LYS A 92 30.01 -23.14 3.00
N THR A 93 29.11 -22.23 3.34
CA THR A 93 29.35 -21.13 4.30
C THR A 93 28.78 -21.40 5.69
N GLY A 94 27.86 -22.35 5.83
CA GLY A 94 27.13 -22.61 7.08
C GLY A 94 26.08 -21.55 7.42
N GLU A 95 25.89 -20.55 6.57
CA GLU A 95 24.91 -19.48 6.79
C GLU A 95 23.48 -20.01 6.69
N GLN A 96 22.60 -19.57 7.60
CA GLN A 96 21.19 -19.93 7.61
C GLN A 96 20.32 -18.77 7.11
N GLY A 97 19.42 -19.04 6.15
CA GLY A 97 18.45 -18.07 5.66
C GLY A 97 18.98 -17.05 4.64
N GLY A 98 20.17 -17.27 4.09
CA GLY A 98 20.74 -16.46 3.01
C GLY A 98 20.16 -16.76 1.63
N PRO A 99 20.48 -15.96 0.60
CA PRO A 99 20.17 -16.28 -0.79
C PRO A 99 20.70 -17.67 -1.16
N LYS A 100 19.84 -18.49 -1.76
CA LYS A 100 20.23 -19.87 -2.14
C LYS A 100 21.17 -19.95 -3.34
N ASN A 101 21.35 -18.84 -4.04
CA ASN A 101 22.26 -18.69 -5.17
C ASN A 101 23.16 -17.48 -4.93
N ASP A 102 24.44 -17.62 -5.27
CA ASP A 102 25.34 -16.49 -5.30
C ASP A 102 24.93 -15.54 -6.44
N PRO A 103 24.64 -14.25 -6.16
CA PRO A 103 24.33 -13.29 -7.21
C PRO A 103 25.49 -13.05 -8.17
N PHE A 104 26.74 -13.25 -7.75
CA PHE A 104 27.93 -12.94 -8.53
C PHE A 104 28.76 -14.20 -8.79
N VAL A 105 28.56 -14.81 -9.96
CA VAL A 105 29.31 -15.99 -10.36
C VAL A 105 30.46 -15.56 -11.27
N ALA A 106 31.69 -15.68 -10.77
CA ALA A 106 32.89 -15.50 -11.57
C ALA A 106 33.17 -16.78 -12.37
N GLY A 107 32.99 -16.73 -13.69
CA GLY A 107 33.45 -17.77 -14.62
C GLY A 107 34.91 -17.55 -15.04
N ASP A 108 35.44 -18.46 -15.86
CA ASP A 108 36.84 -18.41 -16.32
C ASP A 108 37.16 -17.17 -17.19
N ALA A 109 36.17 -16.62 -17.90
CA ALA A 109 36.34 -15.46 -18.78
C ALA A 109 35.30 -14.35 -18.53
N ASP A 110 34.12 -14.70 -17.99
CA ASP A 110 32.96 -13.82 -17.94
C ASP A 110 32.35 -13.75 -16.52
N TRP A 111 31.83 -12.59 -16.16
CA TRP A 111 31.03 -12.42 -14.94
C TRP A 111 29.56 -12.66 -15.24
N GLN A 112 28.89 -13.38 -14.35
CA GLN A 112 27.48 -13.71 -14.49
C GLN A 112 26.67 -13.19 -13.31
N PHE A 113 25.56 -12.53 -13.63
CA PHE A 113 24.55 -12.09 -12.66
C PHE A 113 23.20 -12.72 -13.01
N GLY A 114 22.62 -13.47 -12.05
CA GLY A 114 21.31 -14.12 -12.24
C GLY A 114 21.25 -15.07 -13.45
N GLY A 115 22.38 -15.72 -13.79
CA GLY A 115 22.50 -16.62 -14.93
C GLY A 115 22.70 -15.92 -16.29
N ARG A 116 23.03 -14.63 -16.31
CA ARG A 116 23.33 -13.87 -17.53
C ARG A 116 24.75 -13.34 -17.46
N VAL A 117 25.48 -13.44 -18.57
CA VAL A 117 26.78 -12.79 -18.73
C VAL A 117 26.60 -11.27 -18.73
N THR A 118 27.44 -10.57 -17.99
CA THR A 118 27.48 -9.10 -17.90
C THR A 118 28.82 -8.60 -18.44
N ASP A 119 28.79 -7.75 -19.46
CA ASP A 119 29.91 -6.92 -19.90
C ASP A 119 29.80 -5.53 -19.25
N PHE A 120 30.91 -5.00 -18.74
CA PHE A 120 31.00 -3.67 -18.15
C PHE A 120 31.77 -2.72 -19.08
#